data_AF-A0A972ZND1-F1
#
_entry.id   AF-A0A972ZND1-F1
#
_cell.length_a   1.000
_cell.length_b   1.000
_cell.length_c   1.000
_cell.angle_alpha   90.00
_cell.angle_beta   90.00
_cell.angle_gamma   90.00
#
_symmetry.space_group_name_H-M   'P 1'
#
loop_
_entity.id
_entity.type
_entity.pdbx_description
1 polymer ?
#
loop_
_entity_poly.entity_id
_entity_poly.type
_entity_poly.pdbx_seq_one_letter_code
_entity_poly.pdbx_strand_id
1 'polypeptide(L)' 'MEYLAPSLGIVLGLGGLLAWQGFRVIVDKQQSQEARRKAIWKLNGGLALAAISMAGITFIAPNS' A
#
# COMPACT_ATOMS: atom_id res chain seq x y z
N MET A 1 -10.29 -17.44 11.88
CA MET A 1 -9.28 -16.65 12.61
C MET A 1 -7.85 -17.05 12.25
N GLU A 2 -7.55 -18.35 12.07
CA GLU A 2 -6.19 -18.85 11.77
C GLU A 2 -5.48 -18.20 10.56
N TYR A 3 -6.21 -17.84 9.51
CA TYR A 3 -5.64 -17.25 8.28
C TYR A 3 -5.81 -15.73 8.16
N LEU A 4 -6.47 -15.07 9.12
CA LEU A 4 -6.73 -13.62 9.06
C LEU A 4 -5.46 -12.80 9.25
N ALA A 5 -4.60 -13.16 10.21
CA ALA A 5 -3.34 -12.45 10.43
C ALA A 5 -2.34 -12.59 9.25
N PRO A 6 -2.10 -13.78 8.68
CA PRO A 6 -1.24 -13.92 7.50
C PRO A 6 -1.77 -13.17 6.27
N SER A 7 -3.09 -13.20 6.03
CA SER A 7 -3.68 -12.51 4.88
C SER A 7 -3.58 -10.99 4.99
N LEU A 8 -3.73 -10.41 6.17
CA LEU A 8 -3.50 -8.98 6.40
C LEU A 8 -2.03 -8.60 6.14
N GLY A 9 -1.08 -9.42 6.57
CA GLY A 9 0.34 -9.23 6.26
C GLY A 9 0.63 -9.22 4.76
N ILE A 10 -0.01 -10.09 3.99
CA ILE A 10 0.09 -10.10 2.52
C ILE A 10 -0.49 -8.82 1.92
N VAL A 11 -1.67 -8.38 2.39
CA VAL A 11 -2.30 -7.13 1.94
C VAL A 11 -1.41 -5.91 2.25
N LEU A 12 -0.74 -5.91 3.40
CA LEU A 12 0.22 -4.87 3.78
C LEU A 12 1.42 -4.84 2.82
N GLY A 13 2.00 -6.01 2.52
CA GLY A 13 3.11 -6.14 1.58
C GLY A 13 2.73 -5.69 0.16
N LEU A 14 1.55 -6.08 -0.32
CA LEU A 14 1.02 -5.65 -1.63
C LEU A 14 0.76 -4.14 -1.68
N GLY A 15 0.17 -3.57 -0.61
CA GLY A 15 -0.03 -2.12 -0.49
C GLY A 15 1.29 -1.35 -0.53
N GLY A 16 2.29 -1.82 0.21
CA GLY A 16 3.64 -1.26 0.20
C GLY A 16 4.32 -1.32 -1.16
N LEU A 17 4.23 -2.45 -1.86
CA LEU A 17 4.78 -2.62 -3.22
C LEU A 17 4.13 -1.66 -4.22
N LEU A 18 2.80 -1.52 -4.18
CA LEU A 18 2.07 -0.60 -5.06
C LEU A 18 2.45 0.87 -4.77
N ALA A 19 2.56 1.22 -3.48
CA ALA A 19 3.02 2.53 -3.04
C ALA A 19 4.43 2.83 -3.55
N TRP A 20 5.35 1.87 -3.41
CA TRP A 20 6.73 1.99 -3.88
C TRP A 20 6.82 2.18 -5.40
N GLN A 21 6.02 1.45 -6.18
CA GLN A 21 5.96 1.62 -7.64
C GLN A 21 5.49 3.03 -8.02
N GLY A 22 4.46 3.55 -7.35
CA GLY A 22 4.01 4.93 -7.54
C GLY A 22 5.09 5.95 -7.18
N PHE A 23 5.73 5.77 -6.03
CA PHE A 23 6.81 6.65 -5.56
C PHE A 23 7.97 6.73 -6.54
N ARG A 24 8.45 5.60 -7.07
CA ARG A 24 9.56 5.56 -8.04
C ARG A 24 9.26 6.39 -9.30
N VAL A 25 8.04 6.34 -9.80
CA VAL A 25 7.63 7.08 -11.01
C VAL A 25 7.47 8.59 -10.72
N ILE A 26 7.07 8.96 -9.50
CA ILE A 26 6.96 10.37 -9.10
C ILE A 26 8.34 11.02 -8.96
N VAL A 27 9.30 10.31 -8.35
CA VAL A 27 10.67 10.80 -8.14
C VAL A 27 11.46 10.85 -9.45
N ASP A 28 11.12 10.01 -10.43
CA ASP A 28 11.74 10.04 -11.74
C ASP A 28 11.40 11.33 -12.51
N LYS A 29 12.43 12.16 -12.69
CA LYS A 29 12.32 13.45 -13.36
C LYS A 29 12.05 13.34 -14.86
N GLN A 30 12.30 12.18 -15.47
CA GLN A 30 12.13 11.95 -16.92
C GLN A 30 10.72 11.49 -17.30
N GLN A 31 9.85 11.18 -16.33
CA GLN A 31 8.49 10.72 -16.58
C GLN A 31 7.56 11.87 -16.99
N SER A 32 6.63 11.58 -17.90
CA SER A 32 5.59 12.53 -18.32
C SER A 32 4.66 12.90 -17.17
N GLN A 33 4.02 14.08 -17.26
CA GLN A 33 3.05 14.53 -16.24
C GLN A 33 1.87 13.56 -16.09
N GLU A 34 1.45 12.92 -17.18
CA GLU A 34 0.41 11.89 -17.15
C GLU A 34 0.85 10.63 -16.39
N ALA A 35 2.08 10.18 -16.62
CA ALA A 35 2.65 9.04 -15.90
C ALA A 35 2.78 9.33 -14.41
N ARG A 36 3.19 10.55 -14.03
CA ARG A 36 3.22 10.99 -12.63
C ARG A 36 1.84 11.05 -11.99
N ARG A 37 0.83 11.57 -12.70
CA ARG A 37 -0.55 11.60 -12.19
C ARG A 37 -1.06 10.19 -11.93
N LYS A 38 -0.84 9.25 -12.86
CA LYS A 38 -1.19 7.83 -12.66
C LYS A 38 -0.41 7.20 -11.51
N ALA A 39 0.84 7.60 -11.32
CA ALA A 39 1.67 7.13 -10.22
C ALA A 39 1.21 7.65 -8.85
N ILE A 40 0.69 8.88 -8.76
CA ILE A 40 0.06 9.41 -7.54
C ILE A 40 -1.16 8.56 -7.15
N TRP A 41 -1.99 8.16 -8.13
CA TRP A 41 -3.09 7.24 -7.87
C TRP A 41 -2.63 5.87 -7.36
N LYS A 42 -1.55 5.33 -7.94
CA LYS A 42 -0.93 4.08 -7.43
C LYS A 42 -0.39 4.24 -6.02
N LEU A 43 0.28 5.36 -5.73
CA LEU A 43 0.82 5.68 -4.42
C LEU A 43 -0.29 5.75 -3.36
N ASN A 44 -1.33 6.54 -3.63
CA ASN A 44 -2.48 6.70 -2.74
C ASN A 44 -3.24 5.39 -2.55
N GLY A 45 -3.44 4.61 -3.63
CA GLY A 45 -4.08 3.31 -3.55
C GLY A 45 -3.27 2.30 -2.72
N GLY A 46 -1.94 2.28 -2.89
CA GLY A 46 -1.06 1.42 -2.10
C GLY A 46 -1.04 1.79 -0.62
N LEU A 47 -0.96 3.09 -0.30
CA LEU A 47 -1.03 3.59 1.07
C LEU A 47 -2.38 3.31 1.73
N ALA A 48 -3.49 3.48 0.99
CA ALA A 48 -4.82 3.15 1.51
C ALA A 48 -4.95 1.66 1.82
N LEU A 49 -4.45 0.78 0.94
CA LEU A 49 -4.48 -0.66 1.16
C LEU A 49 -3.63 -1.08 2.38
N ALA A 50 -2.44 -0.48 2.52
CA ALA A 50 -1.58 -0.68 3.68
C ALA A 50 -2.25 -0.20 4.98
N ALA A 51 -2.90 0.97 4.96
CA ALA A 51 -3.60 1.52 6.11
C ALA A 51 -4.80 0.66 6.54
N ILE A 52 -5.59 0.14 5.58
CA ILE A 52 -6.70 -0.78 5.87
C ILE A 52 -6.17 -2.08 6.48
N SER A 53 -5.06 -2.62 5.96
CA SER A 53 -4.44 -3.80 6.55
C SER A 53 -3.99 -3.55 7.99
N MET A 54 -3.28 -2.44 8.23
CA MET A 54 -2.85 -2.06 9.59
C MET A 54 -4.02 -1.85 10.54
N ALA A 55 -5.07 -1.15 10.10
CA ALA A 55 -6.28 -0.99 10.90
C ALA A 55 -6.91 -2.35 11.23
N GLY A 56 -7.05 -3.22 10.24
CA GLY A 56 -7.52 -4.59 10.43
C GLY A 56 -6.68 -5.37 11.46
N ILE A 57 -5.35 -5.28 11.39
CA ILE A 57 -4.44 -5.90 12.36
C ILE A 57 -4.71 -5.34 13.77
N THR A 58 -4.80 -4.02 13.92
CA THR A 58 -5.03 -3.36 15.22
C THR A 58 -6.37 -3.74 15.85
N PHE A 59 -7.44 -3.88 15.05
CA PHE A 59 -8.76 -4.28 15.55
C PHE A 59 -8.89 -5.78 15.83
N ILE A 60 -8.12 -6.62 15.15
CA ILE A 60 -8.20 -8.10 15.27
C ILE A 60 -7.22 -8.62 16.33
N ALA A 61 -6.11 -7.93 16.58
CA ALA A 61 -5.09 -8.28 17.55
C ALA A 61 -4.68 -7.07 18.42
N PRO A 62 -5.57 -6.55 19.28
CA PRO A 62 -5.26 -5.36 20.10
C PRO A 62 -4.17 -5.62 21.18
N ASN A 63 -3.93 -6.88 21.54
CA ASN A 63 -3.13 -7.29 22.70
C ASN A 63 -2.13 -8.42 22.38
N SER A 64 -1.42 -8.36 21.25
CA SER A 64 -0.26 -9.26 21.05
C SER A 64 0.89 -8.83 21.96
#